data_AF-A0A2M6XVT1-F1
#
_entry.id   AF-A0A2M6XVT1-F1
#
_cell.length_a   1.000
_cell.length_b   1.000
_cell.length_c   1.000
_cell.angle_alpha   90.00
_cell.angle_beta   90.00
_cell.angle_gamma   90.00
#
_symmetry.space_group_name_H-M   'P 1'
#
loop_
_entity.id
_entity.type
_entity.pdbx_description
1 polymer ?
#
loop_
_entity_poly.entity_id
_entity_poly.type
_entity_poly.pdbx_seq_one_letter_code
_entity_poly.pdbx_strand_id
1 'polypeptide(L)'
;MLRTASCLLGGLLLASSPAFAGLFADDDARKQVQQLELRVVQLERRLAEAEIQNKLAVRSILDLQMQIDMQTTEMRKQRGQFEEFSHALQDAEKRQRDFYTDLDSRLRPLEGGTAGAATRAAPSSGSSDAASENRAFETAYGFYRAEKYREAASAFSGFLKQYPQSMHEANVYYWMGNA
;
A
#
# COMPACT_ATOMS: atom_id res chain seq x y z
N MET A 1 -27.14 88.65 76.61
CA MET A 1 -28.29 87.78 76.33
C MET A 1 -28.82 88.14 74.94
N LEU A 2 -28.19 87.58 73.90
CA LEU A 2 -28.63 86.35 73.23
C LEU A 2 -29.94 86.56 72.47
N ARG A 3 -29.89 86.99 71.19
CA ARG A 3 -31.01 86.80 70.25
C ARG A 3 -30.76 87.18 68.78
N THR A 4 -29.56 86.96 68.22
CA THR A 4 -29.36 87.06 66.75
C THR A 4 -28.50 85.95 66.14
N ALA A 5 -28.05 84.97 66.93
CA ALA A 5 -27.20 83.88 66.46
C ALA A 5 -27.96 82.57 66.12
N SER A 6 -29.29 82.63 65.87
CA SER A 6 -30.12 81.43 65.72
C SER A 6 -30.68 81.18 64.31
N CYS A 7 -30.29 81.96 63.29
CA CYS A 7 -30.76 81.77 61.91
C CYS A 7 -29.72 81.23 60.92
N LEU A 8 -28.50 80.87 61.36
CA LEU A 8 -27.46 80.31 60.49
C LEU A 8 -27.12 78.83 60.76
N LEU A 9 -27.85 78.16 61.65
CA LEU A 9 -27.63 76.76 62.02
C LEU A 9 -28.75 75.80 61.59
N GLY A 10 -29.81 76.30 60.94
CA GLY A 10 -30.91 75.49 60.39
C GLY A 10 -30.78 75.14 58.89
N GLY A 11 -29.86 75.79 58.16
CA GLY A 11 -29.66 75.58 56.72
C GLY A 11 -28.50 74.63 56.38
N LEU A 12 -27.70 74.22 57.36
CA LEU A 12 -26.47 73.43 57.17
C LEU A 12 -26.65 71.95 57.57
N LEU A 13 -27.85 71.40 57.40
CA LEU A 13 -28.15 69.97 57.60
C LEU A 13 -28.83 69.33 56.37
N LEU A 14 -28.94 70.06 55.26
CA LEU A 14 -29.43 69.55 53.96
C LEU A 14 -28.33 69.31 52.92
N ALA A 15 -27.06 69.37 53.32
CA ALA A 15 -25.91 69.08 52.46
C ALA A 15 -25.23 67.73 52.77
N SER A 16 -25.94 66.78 53.41
CA SER A 16 -25.55 65.38 53.32
C SER A 16 -26.01 64.83 51.96
N SER A 17 -25.42 65.33 50.89
CA SER A 17 -25.41 64.58 49.63
C SER A 17 -24.68 63.27 49.92
N PRO A 18 -25.28 62.08 49.70
CA PRO A 18 -24.47 60.89 49.68
C PRO A 18 -23.44 61.10 48.57
N ALA A 19 -22.16 61.03 48.92
CA ALA A 19 -21.08 60.97 47.97
C ALA A 19 -21.29 59.69 47.15
N PHE A 20 -22.00 59.81 46.02
CA PHE A 20 -22.15 58.77 45.02
C PHE A 20 -20.85 58.71 44.22
N ALA A 21 -19.78 58.27 44.87
CA ALA A 21 -18.46 58.13 44.29
C ALA A 21 -18.26 56.68 43.87
N GLY A 22 -18.17 56.42 42.57
CA GLY A 22 -17.47 55.27 41.98
C GLY A 22 -18.06 53.86 42.11
N LEU A 23 -19.07 53.62 42.95
CA LEU A 23 -19.59 52.26 43.23
C LEU A 23 -19.97 51.47 41.95
N PHE A 24 -20.57 52.14 40.96
CA PHE A 24 -20.95 51.49 39.69
C PHE A 24 -19.76 51.14 38.78
N ALA A 25 -18.69 51.95 38.78
CA ALA A 25 -17.49 51.66 37.99
C ALA A 25 -16.69 50.49 38.58
N ASP A 26 -16.75 50.32 39.91
CA ASP A 26 -16.14 49.18 40.61
C ASP A 26 -16.90 47.87 40.37
N ASP A 27 -18.23 47.89 40.35
CA ASP A 27 -19.06 46.71 40.03
C ASP A 27 -18.83 46.21 38.59
N ASP A 28 -18.73 47.12 37.61
CA ASP A 28 -18.46 46.74 36.23
C ASP A 28 -17.00 46.27 36.04
N ALA A 29 -16.05 46.84 36.77
CA ALA A 29 -14.67 46.34 36.81
C ALA A 29 -14.60 44.92 37.38
N ARG A 30 -15.33 44.63 38.48
CA ARG A 30 -15.42 43.27 39.06
C ARG A 30 -16.00 42.27 38.08
N LYS A 31 -17.06 42.63 37.34
CA LYS A 31 -17.64 41.76 36.29
C LYS A 31 -16.65 41.49 35.17
N GLN A 32 -15.89 42.49 34.73
CA GLN A 32 -14.86 42.31 33.70
C GLN A 32 -13.74 41.38 34.19
N VAL A 33 -13.30 41.54 35.44
CA VAL A 33 -12.31 40.64 36.05
C VAL A 33 -12.83 39.20 36.10
N GLN A 34 -14.06 38.99 36.57
CA GLN A 34 -14.68 37.66 36.57
C GLN A 34 -14.80 37.07 35.15
N GLN A 35 -15.16 37.90 34.17
CA GLN A 35 -15.23 37.47 32.77
C GLN A 35 -13.85 37.11 32.21
N LEU A 36 -12.80 37.84 32.59
CA LEU A 36 -11.42 37.53 32.21
C LEU A 36 -10.94 36.24 32.86
N GLU A 37 -11.22 36.03 34.15
CA GLU A 37 -10.91 34.77 34.84
C GLU A 37 -11.57 33.57 34.16
N LEU A 38 -12.86 33.68 33.84
CA LEU A 38 -13.59 32.65 33.09
C LEU A 38 -12.98 32.40 31.71
N ARG A 39 -12.56 33.46 31.00
CA ARG A 39 -11.87 33.34 29.72
C ARG A 39 -10.50 32.67 29.86
N VAL A 40 -9.73 32.98 30.89
CA VAL A 40 -8.43 32.34 31.17
C VAL A 40 -8.62 30.85 31.41
N VAL A 41 -9.56 30.46 32.28
CA VAL A 41 -9.87 29.04 32.53
C VAL A 41 -10.31 28.33 31.25
N GLN A 42 -11.09 29.00 30.39
CA GLN A 42 -11.51 28.45 29.11
C GLN A 42 -10.32 28.27 28.14
N LEU A 43 -9.39 29.23 28.10
CA LEU A 43 -8.19 29.15 27.27
C LEU A 43 -7.24 28.05 27.76
N GLU A 44 -7.01 27.94 29.07
CA GLU A 44 -6.22 26.88 29.68
C GLU A 44 -6.79 25.50 29.34
N ARG A 45 -8.12 25.33 29.41
CA ARG A 45 -8.76 24.08 29.01
C ARG A 45 -8.54 23.74 27.55
N ARG A 46 -8.70 24.73 26.65
CA ARG A 46 -8.45 24.54 25.20
C ARG A 46 -6.99 24.21 24.90
N LEU A 47 -6.04 24.82 25.61
CA LEU A 47 -4.62 24.51 25.47
C LEU A 47 -4.33 23.08 25.94
N ALA A 48 -4.86 22.67 27.09
CA ALA A 48 -4.69 21.30 27.58
C ALA A 48 -5.28 20.26 26.60
N GLU A 49 -6.46 20.53 26.05
CA GLU A 49 -7.07 19.69 25.01
C GLU A 49 -6.21 19.64 23.74
N ALA A 50 -5.70 20.79 23.28
CA ALA A 50 -4.84 20.87 22.10
C ALA A 50 -3.50 20.15 22.30
N GLU A 51 -2.90 20.21 23.49
CA GLU A 51 -1.70 19.46 23.83
C GLU A 51 -1.93 17.95 23.79
N ILE A 52 -3.07 17.47 24.29
CA ILE A 52 -3.45 16.05 24.22
C ILE A 52 -3.61 15.64 22.75
N GLN A 53 -4.33 16.43 21.95
CA GLN A 53 -4.50 16.17 20.51
C GLN A 53 -3.15 16.13 19.78
N ASN A 54 -2.25 17.06 20.07
CA ASN A 54 -0.90 17.07 19.50
C ASN A 54 -0.11 15.82 19.88
N LYS A 55 -0.11 15.42 21.15
CA LYS A 55 0.55 14.19 21.63
C LYS A 55 -0.02 12.94 20.94
N LEU A 56 -1.34 12.87 20.75
CA LEU A 56 -1.98 11.77 20.04
C LEU A 56 -1.59 11.74 18.55
N ALA A 57 -1.56 12.90 17.89
CA ALA A 57 -1.13 13.01 16.50
C ALA A 57 0.33 12.56 16.32
N VAL A 58 1.24 13.00 17.20
CA VAL A 58 2.65 12.58 17.19
C VAL A 58 2.79 11.06 17.39
N ARG A 59 2.01 10.48 18.31
CA ARG A 59 1.99 9.02 18.51
C ARG A 59 1.49 8.27 17.27
N SER A 60 0.43 8.75 16.64
CA SER A 60 -0.10 8.16 15.41
C SER A 60 0.91 8.24 14.26
N ILE A 61 1.61 9.37 14.11
CA ILE A 61 2.67 9.53 13.11
C ILE A 61 3.81 8.53 13.36
N LEU A 62 4.20 8.31 14.61
CA LEU A 62 5.24 7.35 14.97
C LEU A 62 4.82 5.90 14.64
N ASP A 63 3.57 5.54 14.92
CA ASP A 63 3.03 4.21 14.61
C ASP A 63 2.99 3.97 13.08
N LEU A 64 2.57 4.97 12.31
CA LEU A 64 2.62 4.93 10.85
C LEU A 64 4.04 4.78 10.33
N GLN A 65 5.02 5.47 10.94
CA GLN A 65 6.43 5.31 10.57
C GLN A 65 6.92 3.88 10.81
N MET A 66 6.61 3.30 11.98
CA MET A 66 6.94 1.89 12.26
C MET A 66 6.28 0.93 11.26
N GLN A 67 5.03 1.19 10.87
CA GLN A 67 4.35 0.39 9.88
C GLN A 67 5.02 0.47 8.49
N ILE A 68 5.45 1.67 8.08
CA ILE A 68 6.19 1.87 6.83
C ILE A 68 7.52 1.11 6.87
N ASP A 69 8.27 1.19 7.96
CA ASP A 69 9.56 0.49 8.10
C ASP A 69 9.40 -1.04 8.07
N MET A 70 8.32 -1.55 8.67
CA MET A 70 7.95 -2.96 8.56
C MET A 70 7.62 -3.35 7.12
N GLN A 71 6.78 -2.58 6.44
CA GLN A 71 6.38 -2.85 5.04
C GLN A 71 7.57 -2.80 4.08
N THR A 72 8.48 -1.84 4.24
CA THR A 72 9.70 -1.76 3.41
C THR A 72 10.63 -2.95 3.66
N THR A 73 10.65 -3.50 4.87
CA THR A 73 11.39 -4.72 5.19
C THR A 73 10.77 -5.95 4.53
N GLU A 74 9.46 -6.10 4.60
CA GLU A 74 8.75 -7.18 3.91
C GLU A 74 8.91 -7.09 2.38
N MET A 75 8.83 -5.89 1.79
CA MET A 75 9.07 -5.71 0.35
C MET A 75 10.49 -6.13 -0.06
N ARG A 76 11.51 -5.80 0.74
CA ARG A 76 12.90 -6.24 0.48
C ARG A 76 13.01 -7.77 0.52
N LYS A 77 12.39 -8.40 1.52
CA LYS A 77 12.37 -9.85 1.66
C LYS A 77 11.66 -10.53 0.48
N GLN A 78 10.48 -10.05 0.10
CA GLN A 78 9.72 -10.56 -1.04
C GLN A 78 10.48 -10.41 -2.36
N ARG A 79 11.16 -9.27 -2.56
CA ARG A 79 12.01 -9.07 -3.72
C ARG A 79 13.17 -10.06 -3.77
N GLY A 80 13.83 -10.32 -2.64
CA GLY A 80 14.88 -11.33 -2.55
C GLY A 80 14.36 -12.74 -2.89
N GLN A 81 13.19 -13.11 -2.39
CA GLN A 81 12.54 -14.39 -2.74
C GLN A 81 12.20 -14.46 -4.23
N PHE A 82 11.73 -13.37 -4.82
CA PHE A 82 11.45 -13.30 -6.25
C PHE A 82 12.73 -13.46 -7.10
N GLU A 83 13.84 -12.83 -6.69
CA GLU A 83 15.14 -13.00 -7.34
C GLU A 83 15.61 -14.47 -7.26
N GLU A 84 15.45 -15.12 -6.10
CA GLU A 84 15.76 -16.55 -5.92
C GLU A 84 14.90 -17.45 -6.81
N PHE A 85 13.58 -17.25 -6.83
CA PHE A 85 12.68 -18.01 -7.70
C PHE A 85 12.97 -17.78 -9.18
N SER A 86 13.29 -16.55 -9.57
CA SER A 86 13.68 -16.23 -10.94
C SER A 86 14.96 -16.96 -11.35
N HIS A 87 15.96 -17.00 -10.48
CA HIS A 87 17.20 -17.75 -10.74
C HIS A 87 16.96 -19.25 -10.83
N ALA A 88 16.18 -19.81 -9.89
CA ALA A 88 15.82 -21.22 -9.91
C ALA A 88 15.10 -21.62 -11.21
N LEU A 89 14.20 -20.76 -11.70
CA LEU A 89 13.48 -20.99 -12.96
C LEU A 89 14.43 -20.94 -14.17
N GLN A 90 15.33 -19.94 -14.24
CA GLN A 90 16.34 -19.87 -15.29
C GLN A 90 17.26 -21.09 -15.33
N ASP A 91 17.65 -21.61 -14.16
CA ASP A 91 18.50 -22.79 -14.08
C ASP A 91 17.74 -24.07 -14.45
N ALA A 92 16.46 -24.18 -14.09
CA ALA A 92 15.60 -25.28 -14.53
C ALA A 92 15.43 -25.28 -16.06
N GLU A 93 15.20 -24.12 -16.68
CA GLU A 93 15.12 -23.98 -18.14
C GLU A 93 16.41 -24.36 -18.86
N LYS A 94 17.58 -23.95 -18.32
CA LYS A 94 18.88 -24.36 -18.86
C LYS A 94 19.03 -25.87 -18.82
N ARG A 95 18.77 -26.51 -17.66
CA ARG A 95 18.83 -27.97 -17.50
C ARG A 95 17.88 -28.69 -18.45
N GLN A 96 16.68 -28.14 -18.68
CA GLN A 96 15.72 -28.68 -19.64
C GLN A 96 16.28 -28.60 -21.07
N ARG A 97 16.84 -27.46 -21.49
CA ARG A 97 17.49 -27.33 -22.81
C ARG A 97 18.66 -28.28 -22.96
N ASP A 98 19.53 -28.37 -21.96
CA ASP A 98 20.69 -29.27 -21.98
C ASP A 98 20.22 -30.73 -22.12
N PHE A 99 19.17 -31.12 -21.38
CA PHE A 99 18.55 -32.44 -21.49
C PHE A 99 17.98 -32.70 -22.89
N TYR A 100 17.29 -31.73 -23.51
CA TYR A 100 16.82 -31.85 -24.89
C TYR A 100 17.99 -32.03 -25.87
N THR A 101 19.07 -31.28 -25.71
CA THR A 101 20.25 -31.42 -26.59
C THR A 101 20.97 -32.75 -26.40
N ASP A 102 21.07 -33.26 -25.17
CA ASP A 102 21.63 -34.57 -24.88
C ASP A 102 20.76 -35.68 -25.50
N LEU A 103 19.42 -35.61 -25.34
CA LEU A 103 18.50 -36.55 -25.97
C LEU A 103 18.62 -36.57 -27.50
N ASP A 104 18.66 -35.41 -28.16
CA ASP A 104 18.85 -35.31 -29.62
C ASP A 104 20.18 -35.93 -30.06
N SER A 105 21.26 -35.60 -29.33
CA SER A 105 22.60 -36.12 -29.60
C SER A 105 22.69 -37.65 -29.48
N ARG A 106 21.87 -38.27 -28.60
CA ARG A 106 21.78 -39.72 -28.43
C ARG A 106 20.82 -40.39 -29.41
N LEU A 107 19.75 -39.72 -29.81
CA LEU A 107 18.79 -40.23 -30.80
C LEU A 107 19.40 -40.26 -32.20
N ARG A 108 20.21 -39.26 -32.56
CA ARG A 108 20.78 -39.13 -33.91
C ARG A 108 21.67 -40.33 -34.34
N PRO A 109 22.53 -40.92 -33.48
CA PRO A 109 23.23 -42.16 -33.78
C PRO A 109 22.32 -43.41 -33.85
N LEU A 110 21.23 -43.44 -33.08
CA LEU A 110 20.27 -44.56 -33.09
C LEU A 110 19.42 -44.55 -34.35
N GLU A 111 19.05 -43.38 -34.88
CA GLU A 111 18.34 -43.24 -36.16
C GLU A 111 19.27 -43.46 -37.37
N GLY A 112 20.53 -43.01 -37.29
CA GLY A 112 21.53 -43.22 -38.35
C GLY A 112 22.10 -44.64 -38.43
N GLY A 113 21.76 -45.51 -37.49
CA GLY A 113 22.30 -46.85 -37.32
C GLY A 113 21.24 -47.94 -37.31
N THR A 114 20.51 -48.12 -38.42
CA THR A 114 19.74 -49.35 -38.67
C THR A 114 20.43 -50.23 -39.70
N ALA A 115 21.49 -50.89 -39.24
CA ALA A 115 21.80 -52.25 -39.64
C ALA A 115 22.24 -53.04 -38.40
N GLY A 116 21.26 -53.52 -37.64
CA GLY A 116 21.42 -54.66 -36.74
C GLY A 116 21.52 -54.35 -35.24
N ALA A 117 20.39 -54.44 -34.53
CA ALA A 117 20.14 -55.44 -33.48
C ALA A 117 18.93 -55.01 -32.64
N ALA A 118 18.04 -55.98 -32.42
CA ALA A 118 16.78 -55.80 -31.73
C ALA A 118 16.92 -55.40 -30.25
N THR A 119 16.10 -54.45 -29.81
CA THR A 119 15.38 -54.55 -28.53
C THR A 119 14.11 -53.71 -28.58
N ARG A 120 13.05 -54.33 -28.08
CA ARG A 120 11.65 -53.93 -28.07
C ARG A 120 11.43 -52.79 -27.04
N ALA A 121 10.90 -51.64 -27.45
CA ALA A 121 10.18 -50.71 -26.56
C ALA A 121 9.37 -49.68 -27.38
N ALA A 122 8.07 -49.59 -27.04
CA ALA A 122 7.05 -48.52 -27.18
C ALA A 122 7.17 -47.39 -28.24
N PRO A 123 6.04 -46.88 -28.78
CA PRO A 123 6.07 -45.82 -29.78
C PRO A 123 6.45 -44.49 -29.11
N SER A 124 7.69 -44.03 -29.30
CA SER A 124 8.12 -42.69 -28.92
C SER A 124 7.94 -41.74 -30.11
N SER A 125 6.71 -41.26 -30.31
CA SER A 125 6.37 -40.22 -31.28
C SER A 125 6.63 -38.79 -30.77
N GLY A 126 7.49 -38.59 -29.77
CA GLY A 126 7.53 -37.35 -28.97
C GLY A 126 8.62 -36.32 -29.28
N SER A 127 9.62 -36.61 -30.12
CA SER A 127 10.78 -35.70 -30.29
C SER A 127 10.54 -34.57 -31.30
N SER A 128 9.95 -34.87 -32.47
CA SER A 128 9.57 -33.85 -33.46
C SER A 128 8.46 -32.93 -32.94
N ASP A 129 7.58 -33.49 -32.11
CA ASP A 129 6.38 -32.81 -31.64
C ASP A 129 6.72 -31.83 -30.52
N ALA A 130 7.67 -32.16 -29.63
CA ALA A 130 8.12 -31.25 -28.57
C ALA A 130 8.82 -29.98 -29.09
N ALA A 131 9.65 -30.09 -30.14
CA ALA A 131 10.31 -28.93 -30.73
C ALA A 131 9.33 -28.02 -31.49
N SER A 132 8.32 -28.61 -32.13
CA SER A 132 7.25 -27.85 -32.80
C SER A 132 6.27 -27.23 -31.80
N GLU A 133 5.96 -27.93 -30.71
CA GLU A 133 5.21 -27.44 -29.55
C GLU A 133 5.88 -26.19 -28.95
N ASN A 134 7.17 -26.26 -28.63
CA ASN A 134 7.89 -25.12 -28.07
C ASN A 134 7.86 -23.88 -29.00
N ARG A 135 8.04 -24.09 -30.31
CA ARG A 135 7.99 -23.00 -31.30
C ARG A 135 6.59 -22.40 -31.40
N ALA A 136 5.55 -23.21 -31.35
CA ALA A 136 4.17 -22.76 -31.36
C ALA A 136 3.83 -21.95 -30.08
N PHE A 137 4.32 -22.39 -28.92
CA PHE A 137 4.18 -21.69 -27.66
C PHE A 137 4.90 -20.33 -27.67
N GLU A 138 6.15 -20.26 -28.11
CA GLU A 138 6.90 -19.00 -28.22
C GLU A 138 6.24 -17.99 -29.16
N THR A 139 5.68 -18.47 -30.27
CA THR A 139 4.96 -17.63 -31.22
C THR A 139 3.70 -17.01 -30.58
N ALA A 140 2.93 -17.82 -29.85
CA ALA A 140 1.75 -17.34 -29.11
C ALA A 140 2.13 -16.36 -27.99
N TYR A 141 3.21 -16.65 -27.26
CA TYR A 141 3.73 -15.78 -26.21
C TYR A 141 4.27 -14.45 -26.75
N GLY A 142 4.81 -14.44 -27.97
CA GLY A 142 5.22 -13.22 -28.67
C GLY A 142 4.07 -12.25 -28.91
N PHE A 143 2.87 -12.75 -29.26
CA PHE A 143 1.67 -11.91 -29.39
C PHE A 143 1.22 -11.32 -28.05
N TYR A 144 1.32 -12.11 -26.96
CA TYR A 144 1.00 -11.63 -25.62
C TYR A 144 1.94 -10.50 -25.18
N ARG A 145 3.25 -10.65 -25.40
CA ARG A 145 4.23 -9.57 -25.12
C ARG A 145 4.04 -8.33 -25.99
N ALA A 146 3.47 -8.49 -27.18
CA ALA A 146 3.18 -7.39 -28.09
C ALA A 146 1.83 -6.69 -27.80
N GLU A 147 1.19 -6.98 -26.65
CA GLU A 147 -0.13 -6.48 -26.23
C GLU A 147 -1.27 -6.84 -27.21
N LYS A 148 -1.03 -7.83 -28.08
CA LYS A 148 -1.99 -8.35 -29.05
C LYS A 148 -2.77 -9.52 -28.43
N TYR A 149 -3.54 -9.21 -27.40
CA TYR A 149 -4.22 -10.22 -26.57
C TYR A 149 -5.22 -11.07 -27.35
N ARG A 150 -5.90 -10.48 -28.34
CA ARG A 150 -6.87 -11.19 -29.19
C ARG A 150 -6.17 -12.24 -30.07
N GLU A 151 -5.05 -11.88 -30.67
CA GLU A 151 -4.21 -12.75 -31.47
C GLU A 151 -3.54 -13.82 -30.60
N ALA A 152 -3.05 -13.43 -29.41
CA ALA A 152 -2.48 -14.34 -28.43
C ALA A 152 -3.48 -15.42 -27.99
N ALA A 153 -4.72 -15.04 -27.63
CA ALA A 153 -5.77 -15.98 -27.26
C ALA A 153 -6.11 -16.95 -28.42
N SER A 154 -6.13 -16.45 -29.66
CA SER A 154 -6.34 -17.30 -30.84
C SER A 154 -5.19 -18.30 -31.07
N ALA A 155 -3.95 -17.87 -30.86
CA ALA A 155 -2.76 -18.72 -31.01
C ALA A 155 -2.68 -19.77 -29.88
N PHE A 156 -2.97 -19.38 -28.64
CA PHE A 156 -3.01 -20.27 -27.48
C PHE A 156 -4.13 -21.32 -27.57
N SER A 157 -5.32 -20.93 -28.02
CA SER A 157 -6.40 -21.90 -28.26
C SER A 157 -6.10 -22.86 -29.42
N GLY A 158 -5.40 -22.39 -30.47
CA GLY A 158 -4.89 -23.24 -31.54
C GLY A 158 -3.85 -24.25 -31.03
N PHE A 159 -2.95 -23.80 -30.14
CA PHE A 159 -1.96 -24.64 -29.49
C PHE A 159 -2.60 -25.76 -28.68
N LEU A 160 -3.63 -25.49 -27.87
CA LEU A 160 -4.34 -26.51 -27.08
C LEU A 160 -5.06 -27.56 -27.95
N LYS A 161 -5.50 -27.19 -29.15
CA LYS A 161 -6.09 -28.13 -30.12
C LYS A 161 -5.04 -29.00 -30.80
N GLN A 162 -3.90 -28.41 -31.12
CA GLN A 162 -2.80 -29.08 -31.81
C GLN A 162 -2.01 -30.00 -30.85
N TYR A 163 -1.89 -29.59 -29.58
CA TYR A 163 -1.12 -30.26 -28.55
C TYR A 163 -1.96 -30.44 -27.27
N PRO A 164 -2.94 -31.37 -27.26
CA PRO A 164 -3.83 -31.58 -26.13
C PRO A 164 -3.20 -32.30 -24.92
N GLN A 165 -1.96 -32.78 -25.02
CA GLN A 165 -1.19 -33.38 -23.91
C GLN A 165 0.15 -32.67 -23.70
N SER A 166 0.24 -31.41 -24.11
CA SER A 166 1.44 -30.58 -24.00
C SER A 166 1.82 -30.33 -22.53
N MET A 167 3.11 -30.31 -22.23
CA MET A 167 3.58 -29.90 -20.89
C MET A 167 3.30 -28.41 -20.60
N HIS A 168 3.06 -27.61 -21.64
CA HIS A 168 2.72 -26.21 -21.55
C HIS A 168 1.21 -25.94 -21.39
N GLU A 169 0.36 -26.96 -21.37
CA GLU A 169 -1.11 -26.80 -21.34
C GLU A 169 -1.56 -25.92 -20.15
N ALA A 170 -1.09 -26.24 -18.94
CA ALA A 170 -1.42 -25.46 -17.74
C ALA A 170 -0.94 -23.99 -17.82
N ASN A 171 0.23 -23.76 -18.41
CA ASN A 171 0.74 -22.41 -18.65
C ASN A 171 -0.10 -21.68 -19.69
N VAL A 172 -0.52 -22.35 -20.76
CA VAL A 172 -1.37 -21.75 -21.78
C VAL A 172 -2.70 -21.30 -21.21
N TYR A 173 -3.36 -22.10 -20.36
CA TYR A 173 -4.59 -21.67 -19.67
C TYR A 173 -4.36 -20.46 -18.77
N TYR A 174 -3.23 -20.39 -18.06
CA TYR A 174 -2.88 -19.24 -17.23
C TYR A 174 -2.75 -17.96 -18.07
N TRP A 175 -2.00 -18.00 -19.18
CA TRP A 175 -1.83 -16.84 -20.05
C TRP A 175 -3.12 -16.45 -20.76
N MET A 176 -3.97 -17.41 -21.13
CA MET A 176 -5.26 -17.15 -21.76
C MET A 176 -6.29 -16.52 -20.80
N GLY A 177 -6.17 -16.78 -19.49
CA GLY A 177 -7.02 -16.14 -18.48
C GLY A 177 -6.53 -14.75 -18.06
N ASN A 178 -5.26 -14.42 -18.34
CA ASN A 178 -4.64 -13.13 -18.05
C ASN A 178 -4.57 -12.18 -19.26
N ALA A 179 -4.83 -12.69 -20.47
CA ALA A 179 -4.93 -11.92 -21.72
C ALA A 179 -6.33 -11.34 -21.90
#